data_AF-A0A3C0Q5S8-F1
#
_entry.id   AF-A0A3C0Q5S8-F1
#
_cell.length_a   1.000
_cell.length_b   1.000
_cell.length_c   1.000
_cell.angle_alpha   90.00
_cell.angle_beta   90.00
_cell.angle_gamma   90.00
#
_symmetry.space_group_name_H-M   'P 1'
#
loop_
_entity.id
_entity.type
_entity.pdbx_description
1 polymer ?
#
loop_
_entity_poly.entity_id
_entity_poly.type
_entity_poly.pdbx_seq_one_letter_code
_entity_poly.pdbx_strand_id
1 'polypeptide(L)'
;DDSAATINSQSLLGGLALGIEPGGSEEMLKEGGEIQYTQAPQNLEELLGKFIFSMQGKDKKEDGKTEGSDVKSSTPALSAPAAASHEPQESP
;
A
#
# COMPACT_ATOMS: atom_id res chain seq x y z
N ASP A 1 9.05 -8.06 -17.49
CA ASP A 1 9.05 -6.59 -17.63
C ASP A 1 8.46 -5.91 -16.39
N ASP A 2 7.85 -6.67 -15.50
CA ASP A 2 7.25 -6.22 -14.24
C ASP A 2 8.22 -6.22 -13.03
N SER A 3 9.52 -6.12 -13.29
CA SER A 3 10.50 -5.97 -12.21
C SER A 3 10.30 -4.64 -11.49
N ALA A 4 10.66 -4.61 -10.20
CA ALA A 4 10.62 -3.41 -9.38
C ALA A 4 12.02 -2.99 -8.93
N ALA A 5 12.25 -1.68 -8.84
CA ALA A 5 13.47 -1.09 -8.32
C ALA A 5 13.22 -0.48 -6.94
N THR A 6 14.07 -0.81 -5.97
CA THR A 6 13.94 -0.36 -4.58
C THR A 6 15.25 0.29 -4.14
N ILE A 7 15.17 1.31 -3.29
CA ILE A 7 16.35 1.88 -2.64
C ILE A 7 16.39 1.41 -1.18
N ASN A 8 17.41 0.64 -0.83
CA ASN A 8 17.57 0.03 0.49
C ASN A 8 18.79 0.60 1.21
N SER A 9 18.70 0.78 2.53
CA SER A 9 19.86 1.15 3.35
C SER A 9 20.80 -0.05 3.53
N GLN A 10 22.08 0.16 3.27
CA GLN A 10 23.12 -0.81 3.54
C GLN A 10 23.45 -0.76 5.03
N SER A 11 22.78 -1.57 5.84
CA SER A 11 22.94 -1.56 7.31
C SER A 11 22.51 -0.22 7.94
N LEU A 12 22.82 -0.02 9.23
CA LEU A 12 22.39 1.14 10.01
C LEU A 12 23.24 2.40 9.75
N LEU A 13 24.53 2.22 9.44
CA LEU A 13 25.50 3.31 9.24
C LEU A 13 26.02 3.41 7.80
N GLY A 14 25.60 2.51 6.91
CA GLY A 14 26.03 2.55 5.51
C GLY A 14 25.16 3.44 4.64
N GLY A 15 25.46 3.45 3.34
CA GLY A 15 24.76 4.27 2.35
C GLY A 15 23.47 3.62 1.84
N LEU A 16 22.92 4.20 0.77
CA LEU A 16 21.78 3.66 0.04
C LEU A 16 22.27 2.79 -1.13
N ALA A 17 21.56 1.71 -1.42
CA ALA A 17 21.82 0.83 -2.55
C ALA A 17 20.54 0.57 -3.36
N LEU A 18 20.72 0.41 -4.68
CA LEU A 18 19.66 -0.01 -5.58
C LEU A 18 19.49 -1.53 -5.50
N GLY A 19 18.29 -1.99 -5.14
CA GLY A 19 17.84 -3.37 -5.26
C GLY A 19 16.88 -3.51 -6.43
N ILE A 20 16.93 -4.64 -7.13
CA ILE A 20 15.98 -4.98 -8.18
C ILE A 20 15.27 -6.28 -7.75
N GLU A 21 13.94 -6.24 -7.70
CA GLU A 21 13.10 -7.38 -7.41
C GLU A 21 12.46 -7.87 -8.72
N PRO A 22 12.71 -9.13 -9.14
CA PRO A 22 12.04 -9.67 -10.31
C PRO A 22 10.55 -9.85 -10.04
N GLY A 23 9.73 -9.50 -11.03
CA GLY A 23 8.30 -9.77 -11.00
C GLY A 23 7.98 -11.17 -11.55
N GLY A 24 6.71 -11.39 -11.88
CA GLY A 24 6.19 -12.65 -12.41
C GLY A 24 6.09 -12.71 -13.93
N SER A 25 6.45 -11.66 -14.67
CA SER A 25 6.38 -11.65 -16.13
C SER A 25 7.45 -12.56 -16.76
N GLU A 26 7.03 -13.29 -17.79
CA GLU A 26 7.91 -14.11 -18.61
C GLU A 26 8.70 -13.27 -19.64
N GLU A 27 8.30 -12.02 -19.88
CA GLU A 27 9.00 -11.12 -20.79
C GLU A 27 10.21 -10.47 -20.12
N MET A 28 11.35 -10.42 -20.80
CA MET A 28 12.54 -9.72 -20.31
C MET A 28 12.51 -8.24 -20.67
N LEU A 29 13.05 -7.40 -19.79
CA LEU A 29 13.29 -5.98 -20.12
C LEU A 29 14.29 -5.90 -21.28
N LYS A 30 13.94 -5.09 -22.29
CA LYS A 30 14.82 -4.80 -23.42
C LYS A 30 15.97 -3.89 -22.99
N GLU A 31 17.07 -3.92 -23.74
CA GLU A 31 18.19 -3.01 -23.52
C GLU A 31 17.74 -1.54 -23.62
N GLY A 32 18.15 -0.71 -22.66
CA GLY A 32 17.70 0.67 -22.55
C GLY A 32 16.26 0.84 -22.06
N GLY A 33 15.58 -0.25 -21.68
CA GLY A 33 14.25 -0.20 -21.07
C GLY A 33 14.24 0.43 -19.67
N GLU A 34 13.06 0.90 -19.27
CA GLU A 34 12.85 1.55 -17.97
C GLU A 34 12.07 0.63 -17.01
N ILE A 35 12.36 0.78 -15.72
CA ILE A 35 11.62 0.08 -14.67
C ILE A 35 10.47 0.97 -14.21
N GLN A 36 9.25 0.52 -14.48
CA GLN A 36 8.04 1.31 -14.16
C GLN A 36 7.68 1.28 -12.68
N TYR A 37 8.07 0.22 -11.97
CA TYR A 37 7.74 0.04 -10.56
C TYR A 37 8.94 0.43 -9.69
N THR A 38 8.80 1.50 -8.91
CA THR A 38 9.86 1.98 -8.01
C THR A 38 9.35 2.11 -6.59
N GLN A 39 10.23 1.98 -5.60
CA GLN A 39 9.92 2.22 -4.20
C GLN A 39 10.95 3.15 -3.55
N ALA A 40 10.45 4.12 -2.80
CA ALA A 40 11.27 5.03 -2.02
C ALA A 40 11.85 4.33 -0.77
N PRO A 41 13.04 4.75 -0.30
CA PRO A 41 13.57 4.25 0.96
C PRO A 41 12.66 4.68 2.12
N GLN A 42 12.57 3.85 3.15
CA GLN A 42 11.81 4.18 4.35
C GLN A 42 12.57 5.23 5.19
N ASN A 43 11.83 6.18 5.77
CA ASN A 43 12.41 7.18 6.68
C ASN A 43 12.69 6.55 8.05
N LEU A 44 13.98 6.46 8.43
CA LEU A 44 14.40 5.85 9.69
C LEU A 44 13.88 6.61 10.92
N GLU A 45 13.79 7.94 10.86
CA GLU A 45 13.31 8.78 11.97
C GLU A 45 11.85 8.50 12.29
N GLU A 46 11.03 8.37 11.24
CA GLU A 46 9.61 8.03 11.37
C GLU A 46 9.42 6.63 11.94
N LEU A 47 10.21 5.65 11.48
CA LEU A 47 10.17 4.28 12.00
C LEU A 47 10.59 4.22 13.47
N LEU A 48 11.66 4.94 13.84
CA LEU A 48 12.12 5.03 15.23
C LEU A 48 11.07 5.70 16.12
N GLY A 49 10.43 6.78 15.66
CA GLY A 49 9.33 7.42 16.36
C GLY A 49 8.17 6.46 16.61
N LYS A 50 7.69 5.78 15.56
CA LYS A 50 6.64 4.75 15.67
C LYS A 50 7.01 3.64 16.66
N PHE A 51 8.26 3.18 16.63
CA PHE A 51 8.76 2.16 17.53
C PHE A 51 8.67 2.58 19.01
N ILE A 52 9.18 3.78 19.35
CA ILE A 52 9.16 4.33 20.71
C ILE A 52 7.73 4.51 21.22
N PHE A 53 6.83 5.08 20.40
CA PHE A 53 5.42 5.23 20.77
C PHE A 53 4.70 3.89 20.96
N SER A 54 5.04 2.87 20.16
CA SER A 54 4.45 1.54 20.30
C SER A 54 4.79 0.87 21.63
N MET A 55 5.97 1.18 22.20
CA MET A 55 6.38 0.69 23.51
C MET A 55 5.58 1.37 24.62
N GLN A 56 5.43 2.70 24.55
CA GLN A 56 4.69 3.49 25.56
C GLN A 56 3.19 3.21 25.56
N GLY A 57 2.61 2.83 24.41
CA GLY A 57 1.19 2.48 24.29
C GLY A 57 0.82 1.12 24.86
N LYS A 58 1.79 0.21 25.10
CA LYS A 58 1.55 -1.11 25.71
C LYS A 58 1.39 -1.04 27.23
N ASP A 59 1.94 -0.01 27.89
CA ASP A 59 1.82 0.17 29.35
C ASP A 59 0.50 0.85 29.78
N LYS A 60 -0.37 1.22 28.83
CA LYS A 60 -1.63 1.96 29.08
C LYS A 60 -2.92 1.18 28.82
N LYS A 61 -2.87 -0.16 28.74
CA LYS A 61 -4.06 -1.01 28.57
C LYS A 61 -4.18 -2.08 29.67
N GLU A 62 -4.31 -1.64 30.91
CA GLU A 62 -5.13 -2.31 31.92
C GLU A 62 -5.92 -1.22 32.64
N ASP A 63 -7.24 -1.20 32.40
CA ASP A 63 -8.35 -0.67 33.24
C ASP A 63 -9.46 -0.02 32.39
N GLY A 64 -10.65 -0.64 32.40
CA GLY A 64 -11.88 0.00 31.94
C GLY A 64 -12.88 -0.87 31.18
N LYS A 65 -13.49 -1.85 31.85
CA LYS A 65 -14.79 -2.43 31.46
C LYS A 65 -15.88 -1.40 31.77
N THR A 66 -16.77 -1.08 30.82
CA THR A 66 -18.25 -0.97 30.97
C THR A 66 -18.92 -0.38 29.72
N GLU A 67 -19.76 -1.23 29.11
CA GLU A 67 -21.07 -1.03 28.48
C GLU A 67 -21.42 0.26 27.71
N GLY A 68 -21.95 0.04 26.51
CA GLY A 68 -22.64 1.02 25.69
C GLY A 68 -23.08 0.44 24.34
N SER A 69 -23.61 -0.78 24.35
CA SER A 69 -24.16 -1.44 23.16
C SER A 69 -25.65 -1.12 23.02
N ASP A 70 -25.97 0.08 22.54
CA ASP A 70 -27.30 0.45 22.06
C ASP A 70 -27.20 1.59 21.03
N VAL A 71 -27.03 1.25 19.75
CA VAL A 71 -27.77 1.95 18.70
C VAL A 71 -28.09 0.97 17.56
N LYS A 72 -29.31 0.45 17.63
CA LYS A 72 -30.05 -0.09 16.50
C LYS A 72 -30.40 1.07 15.56
N SER A 73 -30.51 0.77 14.26
CA SER A 73 -30.88 1.65 13.13
C SER A 73 -29.67 2.35 12.50
N SER A 74 -29.40 2.26 11.20
CA SER A 74 -30.26 1.95 10.06
C SER A 74 -29.37 1.54 8.88
N THR A 75 -29.74 0.46 8.20
CA THR A 75 -29.30 0.21 6.83
C THR A 75 -29.88 1.29 5.92
N PRO A 76 -29.11 1.72 4.92
CA PRO A 76 -29.69 1.80 3.59
C PRO A 76 -28.86 0.95 2.64
N ALA A 77 -29.48 -0.12 2.15
CA ALA A 77 -29.12 -0.68 0.86
C ALA A 77 -29.46 0.38 -0.20
N LEU A 78 -28.46 0.92 -0.88
CA LEU A 78 -28.68 1.76 -2.06
C LEU A 78 -27.90 1.17 -3.24
N SER A 79 -28.63 0.31 -3.97
CA SER A 79 -28.67 0.16 -5.42
C SER A 79 -27.42 0.54 -6.24
N ALA A 80 -26.82 -0.50 -6.83
CA ALA A 80 -26.06 -0.40 -8.08
C ALA A 80 -26.93 0.18 -9.20
N PRO A 81 -26.41 1.08 -10.07
CA PRO A 81 -26.98 1.26 -11.38
C PRO A 81 -26.43 0.18 -12.32
N ALA A 82 -27.35 -0.65 -12.78
CA ALA A 82 -27.16 -1.52 -13.94
C ALA A 82 -27.07 -0.67 -15.22
N ALA A 83 -26.23 -1.17 -16.14
CA ALA A 83 -26.41 -1.11 -17.60
C ALA A 83 -26.70 0.24 -18.26
N ALA A 84 -25.70 0.73 -19.01
CA ALA A 84 -25.95 1.39 -20.29
C ALA A 84 -24.92 0.88 -21.30
N SER A 85 -25.24 -0.29 -21.88
CA SER A 85 -24.72 -0.69 -23.19
C SER A 85 -25.29 0.26 -24.23
N HIS A 86 -24.43 1.00 -24.94
CA HIS A 86 -24.83 1.71 -26.15
C HIS A 86 -23.65 1.81 -27.13
N GLU A 87 -23.45 0.73 -27.89
CA GLU A 87 -23.01 0.74 -29.28
C GLU A 87 -24.14 0.06 -30.09
N PRO A 88 -24.26 0.19 -31.43
CA PRO A 88 -23.44 0.92 -32.41
C PRO A 88 -24.30 1.87 -33.29
N GLN A 89 -23.74 2.49 -34.33
CA GLN A 89 -24.24 2.45 -35.74
C GLN A 89 -23.49 3.47 -36.63
N GLU A 90 -22.97 2.91 -37.72
CA GLU A 90 -22.52 3.42 -39.04
C GLU A 90 -22.76 4.89 -39.45
N SER A 91 -21.69 5.47 -40.03
CA SER A 91 -21.51 6.10 -41.37
C SER A 91 -22.73 6.63 -42.16
N PRO A 92 -22.55 7.59 -43.09
CA PRO A 92 -21.73 7.46 -44.32
C PRO A 92 -20.44 8.28 -44.35
#